data_AF-A0A9Q2MZG5-F1
#
_entry.id   AF-A0A9Q2MZG5-F1
#
_cell.length_a   1.000
_cell.length_b   1.000
_cell.length_c   1.000
_cell.angle_alpha   90.00
_cell.angle_beta   90.00
_cell.angle_gamma   90.00
#
_symmetry.space_group_name_H-M   'P 1'
#
loop_
_entity.id
_entity.type
_entity.pdbx_description
1 polymer ?
#
loop_
_entity_poly.entity_id
_entity_poly.type
_entity_poly.pdbx_seq_one_letter_code
_entity_poly.pdbx_strand_id
1 'polypeptide(L)'
;MQYTMQIFEYEDHDQFRVIDHNGEPWFVLAEVCKKLGIVNTGDAASSLDEDERMTIGITDSQKGTRGGARQMTIINESGLYSLVLRSRKPEAKRFKKWITSEVLPSIRKTGSYGGHVPAFIKRYNENWNRVSGGHFSVINELVVRLWGRLEMVGHMMADRAPNGTQLRPDTSVGKLFAKWLDENHPQMCGSHSMYPHKTDEWEGDARQYPNSMLPLFIEFVDNVWIPEHSERYFNTRDPAALPHLPKLLPAKAA
;
A
#
# COMPACT_ATOMS: atom_id res chain seq x y z
N MET A 1 3.22 -1.14 -6.08
CA MET A 1 4.01 -2.28 -5.55
C MET A 1 4.77 -2.90 -6.72
N GLN A 2 6.07 -2.61 -6.84
CA GLN A 2 6.99 -3.30 -7.76
C GLN A 2 7.61 -4.47 -7.00
N TYR A 3 6.99 -5.65 -7.00
CA TYR A 3 7.59 -6.86 -6.41
C TYR A 3 7.70 -8.02 -7.41
N THR A 4 7.34 -7.80 -8.67
CA THR A 4 6.97 -8.89 -9.57
C THR A 4 8.13 -9.54 -10.32
N MET A 5 9.35 -8.98 -10.31
CA MET A 5 10.42 -9.47 -11.20
C MET A 5 11.74 -9.86 -10.55
N GLN A 6 11.82 -9.87 -9.22
CA GLN A 6 13.09 -10.19 -8.54
C GLN A 6 13.53 -11.66 -8.67
N ILE A 7 12.64 -12.58 -9.03
CA ILE A 7 12.95 -14.03 -9.02
C ILE A 7 13.88 -14.46 -10.15
N PHE A 8 13.91 -13.76 -11.28
CA PHE A 8 14.88 -14.02 -12.36
C PHE A 8 16.07 -13.06 -12.36
N GLU A 9 16.01 -11.98 -11.58
CA GLU A 9 17.12 -11.04 -11.40
C GLU A 9 18.18 -11.57 -10.44
N TYR A 10 17.82 -12.49 -9.54
CA TYR A 10 18.70 -12.92 -8.43
C TYR A 10 19.80 -13.91 -8.82
N GLU A 11 19.66 -14.67 -9.91
CA GLU A 11 20.60 -15.75 -10.23
C GLU A 11 21.58 -15.43 -11.37
N ASP A 12 21.22 -14.58 -12.34
CA ASP A 12 22.07 -14.26 -13.50
C ASP A 12 22.34 -12.75 -13.68
N HIS A 13 21.83 -11.87 -12.80
CA HIS A 13 21.87 -10.39 -12.93
C HIS A 13 21.34 -9.81 -14.25
N ASP A 14 20.73 -10.63 -15.09
CA ASP A 14 20.31 -10.27 -16.43
C ASP A 14 18.82 -9.93 -16.39
N GLN A 15 18.48 -8.66 -16.60
CA GLN A 15 17.08 -8.20 -16.61
C GLN A 15 16.34 -8.67 -17.86
N PHE A 16 15.01 -8.75 -17.81
CA PHE A 16 14.22 -8.86 -19.04
C PHE A 16 14.11 -7.48 -19.68
N ARG A 17 14.07 -7.43 -21.01
CA ARG A 17 13.58 -6.24 -21.70
C ARG A 17 12.07 -6.11 -21.46
N VAL A 18 11.70 -5.05 -20.76
CA VAL A 18 10.30 -4.68 -20.47
C VAL A 18 9.89 -3.51 -21.36
N ILE A 19 8.69 -3.60 -21.91
CA ILE A 19 8.04 -2.56 -22.69
C ILE A 19 6.79 -2.13 -21.93
N ASP A 20 6.66 -0.83 -21.67
CA ASP A 20 5.41 -0.28 -21.14
C ASP A 20 4.38 -0.25 -22.27
N HIS A 21 3.23 -0.87 -22.04
CA HIS A 21 2.09 -0.80 -22.93
C HIS A 21 0.84 -0.52 -22.11
N ASN A 22 0.33 0.70 -22.24
CA ASN A 22 -0.83 1.22 -21.48
C ASN A 22 -0.63 1.17 -19.96
N GLY A 23 0.59 1.41 -19.47
CA GLY A 23 0.92 1.37 -18.04
C GLY A 23 1.12 -0.04 -17.48
N GLU A 24 1.03 -1.07 -18.31
CA GLU A 24 1.29 -2.46 -17.94
C GLU A 24 2.63 -2.94 -18.53
N PRO A 25 3.40 -3.78 -17.81
CA PRO A 25 4.65 -4.31 -18.29
C PRO A 25 4.44 -5.47 -19.27
N TRP A 26 5.12 -5.40 -20.41
CA TRP A 26 5.19 -6.47 -21.40
C TRP A 26 6.63 -6.93 -21.62
N PHE A 27 6.83 -8.23 -21.82
CA PHE A 27 8.13 -8.88 -21.87
C PHE A 27 8.41 -9.42 -23.26
N VAL A 28 9.66 -9.31 -23.72
CA VAL A 28 10.06 -9.88 -25.01
C VAL A 28 10.07 -11.41 -24.93
N LEU A 29 9.19 -12.07 -25.68
CA LEU A 29 8.99 -13.53 -25.61
C LEU A 29 10.28 -14.31 -25.85
N ALA A 30 11.09 -13.88 -26.82
CA ALA A 30 12.34 -14.55 -27.15
C ALA A 30 13.34 -14.56 -25.98
N GLU A 31 13.39 -13.48 -25.20
CA GLU A 31 14.24 -13.39 -24.01
C GLU A 31 13.69 -14.27 -22.88
N VAL A 32 12.36 -14.26 -22.69
CA VAL A 32 11.69 -15.15 -21.73
C VAL A 32 11.97 -16.62 -22.06
N CYS A 33 11.82 -17.02 -23.32
CA CYS A 33 12.11 -18.38 -23.76
C CYS A 33 13.58 -18.74 -23.54
N LYS A 34 14.51 -17.85 -23.87
CA LYS A 34 15.94 -18.06 -23.62
C LYS A 34 16.22 -18.31 -22.14
N LYS A 35 15.70 -17.45 -21.24
CA LYS A 35 15.89 -17.61 -19.79
C LYS A 35 15.22 -18.87 -19.24
N LEU A 36 14.07 -19.27 -19.79
CA LEU A 36 13.39 -20.51 -19.41
C LEU A 36 13.97 -21.78 -20.06
N GLY A 37 14.93 -21.65 -21.00
CA GLY A 37 15.48 -22.78 -21.75
C GLY A 37 14.49 -23.39 -22.74
N ILE A 38 13.51 -22.61 -23.21
CA ILE A 38 12.54 -23.01 -24.22
C ILE A 38 13.16 -22.77 -25.60
N VAL A 39 13.42 -23.86 -26.33
CA VAL A 39 14.12 -23.82 -27.63
C VAL A 39 13.22 -23.27 -28.74
N ASN A 40 11.96 -23.69 -28.79
CA ASN A 40 11.02 -23.26 -29.81
C ASN A 40 10.13 -22.12 -29.30
N THR A 41 10.49 -20.89 -29.67
CA THR A 41 9.71 -19.68 -29.32
C THR A 41 8.33 -19.65 -29.99
N GLY A 42 8.18 -20.27 -31.18
CA GLY A 42 6.92 -20.34 -31.90
C GLY A 42 5.89 -21.24 -31.21
N ASP A 43 6.34 -22.38 -30.67
CA ASP A 43 5.50 -23.26 -29.86
C ASP A 43 5.12 -22.57 -28.55
N ALA A 44 6.07 -21.87 -27.93
CA ALA A 44 5.81 -21.08 -26.72
C ALA A 44 4.72 -20.03 -26.99
N ALA A 45 4.86 -19.25 -28.06
CA ALA A 45 3.86 -18.27 -28.48
C ALA A 45 2.50 -18.89 -28.74
N SER A 46 2.45 -20.06 -29.39
CA SER A 46 1.19 -20.74 -29.73
C SER A 46 0.49 -21.37 -28.53
N SER A 47 1.22 -21.54 -27.42
CA SER A 47 0.68 -22.11 -26.18
C SER A 47 0.08 -21.08 -25.21
N LEU A 48 0.15 -19.80 -25.59
CA LEU A 48 -0.40 -18.66 -24.85
C LEU A 48 -1.74 -18.25 -25.45
N ASP A 49 -2.61 -17.70 -24.61
CA ASP A 49 -3.90 -17.18 -25.04
C ASP A 49 -3.73 -15.91 -25.90
N GLU A 50 -4.76 -15.54 -26.67
CA GLU A 50 -4.67 -14.41 -27.61
C GLU A 50 -4.41 -13.08 -26.93
N ASP A 51 -4.89 -12.89 -25.70
CA ASP A 51 -4.70 -11.69 -24.88
C ASP A 51 -3.35 -11.66 -24.14
N GLU A 52 -2.67 -12.81 -24.04
CA GLU A 52 -1.37 -12.94 -23.38
C GLU A 52 -0.18 -12.52 -24.27
N ARG A 53 -0.41 -12.34 -25.58
CA ARG A 53 0.65 -12.09 -26.57
C ARG A 53 0.28 -11.01 -27.57
N MET A 54 1.28 -10.29 -28.05
CA MET A 54 1.13 -9.29 -29.11
C MET A 54 2.37 -9.28 -29.99
N THR A 55 2.22 -8.90 -31.26
CA THR A 55 3.36 -8.63 -32.14
C THR A 55 3.48 -7.13 -32.36
N ILE A 56 4.66 -6.59 -32.08
CA ILE A 56 4.98 -5.18 -32.30
C ILE A 56 6.07 -5.04 -33.37
N GLY A 57 5.94 -4.01 -34.21
CA GLY A 57 6.98 -3.63 -35.14
C GLY A 57 7.99 -2.71 -34.45
N ILE A 58 9.28 -3.04 -34.53
CA ILE A 58 10.34 -2.12 -34.11
C ILE A 58 10.58 -1.15 -35.27
N THR A 59 10.10 0.09 -35.15
CA THR A 59 10.44 1.19 -36.07
C THR A 59 11.72 1.92 -35.66
N ASP A 60 12.62 1.23 -34.94
CA ASP A 60 13.94 1.77 -34.60
C ASP A 60 14.84 1.63 -35.82
N SER A 61 14.64 2.58 -36.71
CA SER A 61 15.50 2.83 -37.85
C SER A 61 16.81 3.39 -37.31
N GLN A 62 17.75 2.49 -36.98
CA GLN A 62 19.15 2.83 -37.14
C GLN A 62 19.34 3.25 -38.60
N LYS A 63 19.38 4.57 -38.82
CA LYS A 63 19.84 5.19 -40.07
C LYS A 63 21.14 4.48 -40.47
N GLY A 64 21.06 3.60 -41.46
CA GLY A 64 22.24 3.06 -42.13
C GLY A 64 22.23 1.57 -42.47
N THR A 65 21.43 0.73 -41.80
CA THR A 65 21.51 -0.73 -42.04
C THR A 65 20.30 -1.21 -42.84
N ARG A 66 20.54 -1.68 -44.07
CA ARG A 66 19.54 -2.34 -44.93
C ARG A 66 18.98 -3.58 -44.20
N GLY A 67 17.90 -3.42 -43.45
CA GLY A 67 17.19 -4.52 -42.78
C GLY A 67 15.78 -4.06 -42.44
N GLY A 68 14.78 -4.73 -42.99
CA GLY A 68 13.36 -4.35 -42.87
C GLY A 68 12.84 -4.32 -41.42
N ALA A 69 11.62 -3.78 -41.27
CA ALA A 69 10.93 -3.71 -39.98
C ALA A 69 10.96 -5.08 -39.26
N ARG A 70 11.60 -5.13 -38.10
CA ARG A 70 11.70 -6.36 -37.31
C ARG A 70 10.47 -6.46 -36.42
N GLN A 71 9.63 -7.45 -36.68
CA GLN A 71 8.50 -7.80 -35.83
C GLN A 71 9.01 -8.59 -34.63
N MET A 72 8.53 -8.28 -33.43
CA MET A 72 8.84 -9.03 -32.21
C MET A 72 7.56 -9.37 -31.45
N THR A 73 7.50 -10.59 -30.92
CA THR A 73 6.42 -11.01 -30.03
C THR A 73 6.75 -10.60 -28.59
N ILE A 74 5.80 -9.94 -27.96
CA ILE A 74 5.81 -9.57 -26.55
C ILE A 74 4.68 -10.29 -25.83
N ILE A 75 4.83 -10.51 -24.55
CA ILE A 75 3.84 -11.17 -23.69
C ILE A 75 3.59 -10.33 -22.44
N ASN A 76 2.36 -10.34 -21.95
CA ASN A 76 2.03 -9.67 -20.69
C ASN A 76 2.45 -10.52 -19.48
N GLU A 77 2.15 -10.05 -18.27
CA GLU A 77 2.47 -10.77 -17.04
C GLU A 77 1.78 -12.14 -16.93
N SER A 78 0.53 -12.26 -17.40
CA SER A 78 -0.18 -13.56 -17.45
C SER A 78 0.57 -14.56 -18.33
N GLY A 79 0.92 -14.15 -19.55
CA GLY A 79 1.67 -15.00 -20.48
C GLY A 79 3.04 -15.41 -19.94
N LEU A 80 3.73 -14.50 -19.25
CA LEU A 80 4.98 -14.81 -18.55
C LEU A 80 4.76 -15.93 -17.52
N TYR A 81 3.78 -15.79 -16.63
CA TYR A 81 3.48 -16.82 -15.63
C TYR A 81 3.04 -18.14 -16.24
N SER A 82 2.24 -18.11 -17.31
CA SER A 82 1.84 -19.28 -18.08
C SER A 82 3.06 -20.10 -18.53
N LEU A 83 4.13 -19.44 -19.03
CA LEU A 83 5.37 -20.12 -19.40
C LEU A 83 6.18 -20.59 -18.19
N VAL A 84 6.30 -19.77 -17.14
CA VAL A 84 7.08 -20.10 -15.94
C VAL A 84 6.49 -21.31 -15.22
N LEU A 85 5.17 -21.36 -15.04
CA LEU A 85 4.48 -22.43 -14.29
C LEU A 85 4.53 -23.81 -14.99
N ARG A 86 4.77 -23.81 -16.32
CA ARG A 86 4.99 -25.01 -17.15
C ARG A 86 6.47 -25.40 -17.25
N SER A 87 7.39 -24.50 -16.92
CA SER A 87 8.83 -24.73 -17.08
C SER A 87 9.34 -25.83 -16.14
N ARG A 88 10.32 -26.59 -16.63
CA ARG A 88 10.99 -27.67 -15.88
C ARG A 88 12.28 -27.20 -15.18
N LYS A 89 12.70 -25.95 -15.40
CA LYS A 89 13.90 -25.38 -14.79
C LYS A 89 13.80 -25.36 -13.26
N PRO A 90 14.91 -25.61 -12.53
CA PRO A 90 14.92 -25.54 -11.07
C PRO A 90 14.39 -24.20 -10.51
N GLU A 91 14.73 -23.09 -11.16
CA GLU A 91 14.34 -21.71 -10.81
C GLU A 91 12.81 -21.56 -10.87
N ALA A 92 12.23 -21.98 -11.99
CA ALA A 92 10.79 -21.94 -12.20
C ALA A 92 10.05 -22.86 -11.23
N LYS A 93 10.63 -24.02 -10.87
CA LYS A 93 10.08 -24.91 -9.84
C LYS A 93 10.11 -24.26 -8.46
N ARG A 94 11.20 -23.56 -8.09
CA ARG A 94 11.29 -22.80 -6.82
C ARG A 94 10.21 -21.72 -6.77
N PHE A 95 10.07 -20.93 -7.83
CA PHE A 95 9.03 -19.91 -7.94
C PHE A 95 7.61 -20.49 -7.83
N LYS A 96 7.31 -21.54 -8.61
CA LYS A 96 6.01 -22.23 -8.54
C LYS A 96 5.73 -22.78 -7.14
N LYS A 97 6.73 -23.35 -6.48
CA LYS A 97 6.58 -23.87 -5.11
C LYS A 97 6.27 -22.73 -4.16
N TRP A 98 7.04 -21.64 -4.20
CA TRP A 98 6.81 -20.46 -3.38
C TRP A 98 5.40 -19.88 -3.56
N ILE A 99 4.95 -19.67 -4.80
CA ILE A 99 3.58 -19.22 -5.08
C ILE A 99 2.54 -20.16 -4.45
N THR A 100 2.69 -21.46 -4.67
CA THR A 100 1.66 -22.44 -4.29
C THR A 100 1.67 -22.81 -2.80
N SER A 101 2.81 -22.71 -2.12
CA SER A 101 2.93 -23.03 -0.69
C SER A 101 2.83 -21.82 0.24
N GLU A 102 3.10 -20.61 -0.26
CA GLU A 102 3.19 -19.41 0.57
C GLU A 102 2.24 -18.31 0.09
N VAL A 103 2.39 -17.84 -1.16
CA VAL A 103 1.63 -16.71 -1.71
C VAL A 103 0.13 -16.98 -1.72
N LEU A 104 -0.31 -17.97 -2.49
CA LEU A 104 -1.73 -18.27 -2.66
C LEU A 104 -2.39 -18.69 -1.34
N PRO A 105 -1.76 -19.53 -0.48
CA PRO A 105 -2.30 -19.83 0.84
C PRO A 105 -2.44 -18.60 1.74
N SER A 106 -1.50 -17.64 1.69
CA SER A 106 -1.62 -16.38 2.43
C SER A 106 -2.82 -15.59 1.93
N ILE A 107 -2.91 -15.29 0.62
CA ILE A 107 -4.04 -14.55 0.04
C ILE A 107 -5.37 -15.20 0.41
N ARG A 108 -5.49 -16.53 0.28
CA ARG A 108 -6.72 -17.25 0.63
C ARG A 108 -7.09 -17.11 2.11
N LYS A 109 -6.11 -17.09 3.01
CA LYS A 109 -6.34 -17.03 4.47
C LYS A 109 -6.57 -15.60 4.97
N THR A 110 -5.86 -14.63 4.41
CA THR A 110 -5.77 -13.26 4.96
C THR A 110 -6.31 -12.18 4.00
N GLY A 111 -6.73 -12.56 2.80
CA GLY A 111 -7.16 -11.62 1.75
C GLY A 111 -6.01 -10.88 1.05
N SER A 112 -4.75 -11.13 1.44
CA SER A 112 -3.57 -10.45 0.87
C SER A 112 -2.30 -11.29 1.02
N TYR A 113 -1.29 -11.02 0.19
CA TYR A 113 0.06 -11.53 0.37
C TYR A 113 1.00 -10.35 0.51
N GLY A 114 1.83 -10.35 1.56
CA GLY A 114 2.61 -9.18 1.96
C GLY A 114 1.79 -8.03 2.56
N GLY A 115 0.47 -8.16 2.65
CA GLY A 115 -0.40 -7.20 3.34
C GLY A 115 -0.18 -7.27 4.85
N HIS A 116 0.75 -6.45 5.34
CA HIS A 116 0.83 -6.16 6.76
C HIS A 116 -0.43 -5.40 7.14
N VAL A 117 -1.21 -5.88 8.12
CA VAL A 117 -2.21 -5.03 8.77
C VAL A 117 -1.43 -3.82 9.32
N PRO A 118 -1.69 -2.58 8.86
CA PRO A 118 -0.89 -1.43 9.25
C PRO A 118 -0.81 -1.31 10.77
N ALA A 119 0.32 -0.85 11.29
CA ALA A 119 0.55 -0.72 12.73
C ALA A 119 -0.57 0.10 13.41
N PHE A 120 -1.09 1.10 12.70
CA PHE A 120 -2.22 1.92 13.14
C PHE A 120 -3.50 1.09 13.35
N ILE A 121 -3.81 0.17 12.44
CA ILE A 121 -4.98 -0.71 12.51
C ILE A 121 -4.80 -1.82 13.53
N LYS A 122 -3.59 -2.40 13.64
CA LYS A 122 -3.27 -3.36 14.70
C LYS A 122 -3.53 -2.76 16.08
N ARG A 123 -3.00 -1.56 16.31
CA ARG A 123 -3.20 -0.85 17.57
C ARG A 123 -4.68 -0.56 17.82
N TYR A 124 -5.41 -0.10 16.82
CA TYR A 124 -6.86 0.09 16.96
C TYR A 124 -7.56 -1.22 17.38
N ASN A 125 -7.28 -2.33 16.70
CA ASN A 125 -7.87 -3.63 17.00
C ASN A 125 -7.54 -4.11 18.43
N GLU A 126 -6.30 -3.92 18.89
CA GLU A 126 -5.88 -4.27 20.25
C GLU A 126 -6.59 -3.47 21.35
N ASN A 127 -7.03 -2.26 21.02
CA ASN A 127 -7.64 -1.33 21.96
C ASN A 127 -9.17 -1.21 21.83
N TRP A 128 -9.76 -1.72 20.75
CA TRP A 128 -11.18 -1.58 20.46
C TRP A 128 -12.07 -2.04 21.62
N ASN A 129 -11.84 -3.26 22.12
CA ASN A 129 -12.62 -3.84 23.22
C ASN A 129 -12.23 -3.30 24.62
N ARG A 130 -11.28 -2.37 24.69
CA ARG A 130 -10.82 -1.78 25.96
C ARG A 130 -11.48 -0.44 26.26
N VAL A 131 -12.03 0.22 25.24
CA VAL A 131 -12.82 1.44 25.40
C VAL A 131 -14.17 1.08 26.00
N SER A 132 -14.60 1.87 26.99
CA SER A 132 -15.85 1.64 27.69
C SER A 132 -17.05 1.94 26.78
N GLY A 133 -18.16 1.19 26.96
CA GLY A 133 -19.40 1.48 26.24
C GLY A 133 -19.83 2.94 26.42
N GLY A 134 -20.32 3.57 25.36
CA GLY A 134 -20.71 4.99 25.36
C GLY A 134 -19.55 5.99 25.29
N HIS A 135 -18.31 5.52 25.07
CA HIS A 135 -17.13 6.36 24.89
C HIS A 135 -16.42 6.07 23.57
N PHE A 136 -15.63 7.03 23.11
CA PHE A 136 -14.65 6.88 22.04
C PHE A 136 -13.25 7.20 22.57
N SER A 137 -12.24 6.64 21.93
CA SER A 137 -10.85 7.07 22.11
C SER A 137 -10.39 7.82 20.87
N VAL A 138 -9.33 8.63 21.02
CA VAL A 138 -8.74 9.35 19.89
C VAL A 138 -8.34 8.40 18.76
N ILE A 139 -7.78 7.22 19.05
CA ILE A 139 -7.40 6.26 18.00
C ILE A 139 -8.62 5.66 17.30
N ASN A 140 -9.71 5.38 18.02
CA ASN A 140 -10.94 4.85 17.40
C ASN A 140 -11.43 5.79 16.30
N GLU A 141 -11.46 7.08 16.58
CA GLU A 141 -11.96 8.07 15.63
C GLU A 141 -10.95 8.41 14.54
N LEU A 142 -9.65 8.42 14.84
CA LEU A 142 -8.63 8.66 13.81
C LEU A 142 -8.53 7.53 12.78
N VAL A 143 -8.91 6.28 13.12
CA VAL A 143 -9.03 5.22 12.10
C VAL A 143 -10.04 5.61 11.03
N VAL A 144 -11.18 6.17 11.40
CA VAL A 144 -12.21 6.60 10.45
C VAL A 144 -11.83 7.92 9.77
N ARG A 145 -11.40 8.91 10.55
CA ARG A 145 -11.25 10.31 10.10
C ARG A 145 -9.94 10.62 9.39
N LEU A 146 -8.90 9.86 9.69
CA LEU A 146 -7.57 10.07 9.13
C LEU A 146 -7.16 8.90 8.24
N TRP A 147 -7.03 7.70 8.82
CA TRP A 147 -6.51 6.55 8.10
C TRP A 147 -7.43 6.12 6.95
N GLY A 148 -8.71 5.89 7.23
CA GLY A 148 -9.67 5.48 6.21
C GLY A 148 -9.86 6.54 5.12
N ARG A 149 -9.80 7.82 5.48
CA ARG A 149 -9.88 8.93 4.52
C ARG A 149 -8.63 9.01 3.63
N LEU A 150 -7.44 8.78 4.17
CA LEU A 150 -6.20 8.70 3.38
C LEU A 150 -6.27 7.55 2.37
N GLU A 151 -6.75 6.38 2.80
CA GLU A 151 -6.92 5.24 1.89
C GLU A 151 -7.91 5.55 0.75
N MET A 152 -9.05 6.18 1.07
CA MET A 152 -10.04 6.60 0.06
C MET A 152 -9.46 7.54 -1.00
N VAL A 153 -8.46 8.35 -0.64
CA VAL A 153 -7.78 9.28 -1.57
C VAL A 153 -6.48 8.72 -2.13
N GLY A 154 -6.27 7.40 -2.02
CA GLY A 154 -5.17 6.65 -2.63
C GLY A 154 -3.85 6.71 -1.87
N HIS A 155 -3.86 7.08 -0.59
CA HIS A 155 -2.66 7.09 0.25
C HIS A 155 -2.73 6.04 1.36
N MET A 156 -1.75 5.14 1.41
CA MET A 156 -1.56 4.24 2.55
C MET A 156 -0.53 4.87 3.50
N MET A 157 -0.95 5.11 4.75
CA MET A 157 -0.04 5.63 5.78
C MET A 157 1.15 4.70 6.03
N ALA A 158 2.34 5.28 6.15
CA ALA A 158 3.52 4.51 6.56
C ALA A 158 3.42 4.03 8.02
N ASP A 159 3.92 2.81 8.31
CA ASP A 159 3.98 2.30 9.69
C ASP A 159 5.03 3.02 10.54
N ARG A 160 6.15 3.40 9.92
CA ARG A 160 7.29 4.06 10.57
C ARG A 160 7.77 5.23 9.74
N ALA A 161 8.23 6.26 10.44
CA ALA A 161 8.92 7.41 9.89
C ALA A 161 10.31 7.04 9.34
N PRO A 162 10.94 7.90 8.52
CA PRO A 162 12.30 7.67 8.02
C PRO A 162 13.34 7.42 9.12
N ASN A 163 13.11 7.94 10.33
CA ASN A 163 13.96 7.72 11.50
C ASN A 163 13.63 6.44 12.29
N GLY A 164 12.76 5.57 11.76
CA GLY A 164 12.33 4.31 12.39
C GLY A 164 11.25 4.44 13.46
N THR A 165 10.86 5.65 13.85
CA THR A 165 9.80 5.87 14.86
C THR A 165 8.43 5.48 14.30
N GLN A 166 7.59 4.79 15.05
CA GLN A 166 6.23 4.46 14.62
C GLN A 166 5.37 5.71 14.38
N LEU A 167 4.52 5.69 13.36
CA LEU A 167 3.48 6.73 13.18
C LEU A 167 2.38 6.56 14.22
N ARG A 168 2.24 7.54 15.11
CA ARG A 168 1.27 7.57 16.22
C ARG A 168 0.62 8.97 16.34
N PRO A 169 -0.23 9.38 15.38
CA PRO A 169 -0.83 10.71 15.40
C PRO A 169 -1.74 10.91 16.63
N ASP A 170 -2.33 9.83 17.15
CA ASP A 170 -3.23 9.79 18.31
C ASP A 170 -2.67 10.50 19.55
N THR A 171 -1.37 10.40 19.82
CA THR A 171 -0.75 11.10 20.96
C THR A 171 -0.74 12.62 20.75
N SER A 172 -0.39 13.08 19.55
CA SER A 172 -0.36 14.52 19.24
C SER A 172 -1.78 15.08 19.18
N VAL A 173 -2.69 14.38 18.52
CA VAL A 173 -4.09 14.74 18.39
C VAL A 173 -4.74 14.82 19.78
N GLY A 174 -4.53 13.82 20.65
CA GLY A 174 -5.12 13.80 21.98
C GLY A 174 -4.64 14.93 22.89
N LYS A 175 -3.36 15.33 22.79
CA LYS A 175 -2.83 16.49 23.52
C LYS A 175 -3.43 17.81 23.02
N LEU A 176 -3.49 17.99 21.71
CA LEU A 176 -4.00 19.21 21.09
C LEU A 176 -5.52 19.32 21.27
N PHE A 177 -6.27 18.21 21.22
CA PHE A 177 -7.70 18.20 21.48
C PHE A 177 -8.03 18.63 22.90
N ALA A 178 -7.30 18.10 23.89
CA ALA A 178 -7.48 18.51 25.28
C ALA A 178 -7.22 20.00 25.47
N LYS A 179 -6.13 20.52 24.90
CA LYS A 179 -5.83 21.95 24.93
C LYS A 179 -6.93 22.78 24.24
N TRP A 180 -7.41 22.33 23.09
CA TRP A 180 -8.46 23.02 22.35
C TRP A 180 -9.79 23.04 23.12
N LEU A 181 -10.13 21.97 23.85
CA LEU A 181 -11.28 21.96 24.76
C LEU A 181 -11.11 22.98 25.89
N ASP A 182 -9.93 23.08 26.49
CA ASP A 182 -9.66 24.06 27.56
C ASP A 182 -9.88 25.51 27.08
N GLU A 183 -9.50 25.80 25.83
CA GLU A 183 -9.57 27.13 25.24
C GLU A 183 -10.97 27.49 24.69
N ASN A 184 -11.69 26.52 24.10
CA ASN A 184 -12.92 26.79 23.34
C ASN A 184 -14.19 26.22 23.98
N HIS A 185 -14.05 25.20 24.83
CA HIS A 185 -15.17 24.51 25.49
C HIS A 185 -14.84 24.22 26.96
N PRO A 186 -14.55 25.24 27.79
CA PRO A 186 -14.09 25.04 29.17
C PRO A 186 -15.07 24.25 30.04
N GLN A 187 -16.37 24.27 29.73
CA GLN A 187 -17.39 23.44 30.38
C GLN A 187 -17.24 21.94 30.11
N MET A 188 -16.56 21.57 29.03
CA MET A 188 -16.27 20.19 28.64
C MET A 188 -14.83 19.78 29.02
N CYS A 189 -14.03 20.72 29.53
CA CYS A 189 -12.70 20.45 30.07
C CYS A 189 -12.77 19.33 31.12
N GLY A 190 -11.84 18.38 31.04
CA GLY A 190 -11.78 17.27 31.99
C GLY A 190 -12.91 16.23 31.88
N SER A 191 -13.82 16.35 30.91
CA SER A 191 -14.90 15.37 30.65
C SER A 191 -14.40 14.07 30.01
N HIS A 192 -13.19 13.63 30.36
CA HIS A 192 -12.58 12.39 29.91
C HIS A 192 -12.50 11.40 31.08
N SER A 193 -12.55 10.11 30.77
CA SER A 193 -12.12 9.07 31.69
C SER A 193 -10.90 8.36 31.11
N MET A 194 -10.29 7.47 31.89
CA MET A 194 -9.14 6.69 31.44
C MET A 194 -9.58 5.28 31.06
N TYR A 195 -8.87 4.67 30.11
CA TYR A 195 -9.02 3.26 29.77
C TYR A 195 -7.64 2.62 29.59
N PRO A 196 -7.50 1.31 29.85
CA PRO A 196 -6.25 0.61 29.63
C PRO A 196 -5.95 0.56 28.14
N HIS A 197 -4.81 1.12 27.74
CA HIS A 197 -4.33 1.18 26.37
C HIS A 197 -3.07 0.33 26.21
N LYS A 198 -3.00 -0.44 25.12
CA LYS A 198 -1.86 -1.29 24.81
C LYS A 198 -1.29 -1.00 23.44
N THR A 199 0.02 -1.14 23.37
CA THR A 199 0.85 -1.10 22.17
C THR A 199 1.89 -2.21 22.28
N ASP A 200 2.61 -2.52 21.20
CA ASP A 200 3.71 -3.51 21.23
C ASP A 200 4.80 -3.19 22.27
N GLU A 201 4.98 -1.91 22.60
CA GLU A 201 6.11 -1.42 23.41
C GLU A 201 5.68 -0.94 24.81
N TRP A 202 4.37 -0.77 25.05
CA TRP A 202 3.85 -0.11 26.24
C TRP A 202 2.39 -0.44 26.50
N GLU A 203 2.03 -0.59 27.78
CA GLU A 203 0.66 -0.69 28.26
C GLU A 203 0.46 0.26 29.46
N GLY A 204 -0.62 1.03 29.44
CA GLY A 204 -0.95 2.00 30.49
C GLY A 204 -2.20 2.79 30.14
N ASP A 205 -2.48 3.87 30.85
CA ASP A 205 -3.77 4.56 30.70
C ASP A 205 -3.78 5.61 29.58
N ALA A 206 -4.83 5.59 28.77
CA ALA A 206 -5.12 6.64 27.78
C ALA A 206 -6.50 7.25 28.01
N ARG A 207 -6.72 8.46 27.46
CA ARG A 207 -8.01 9.15 27.57
C ARG A 207 -9.05 8.54 26.63
N GLN A 208 -10.25 8.37 27.16
CA GLN A 208 -11.49 8.16 26.40
C GLN A 208 -12.48 9.28 26.74
N TYR A 209 -13.36 9.59 25.81
CA TYR A 209 -14.33 10.68 25.91
C TYR A 209 -15.74 10.13 25.70
N PRO A 210 -16.78 10.66 26.37
CA PRO A 210 -18.16 10.29 26.11
C PRO A 210 -18.54 10.52 24.65
N ASN A 211 -19.37 9.65 24.07
CA ASN A 211 -19.83 9.78 22.68
C ASN A 211 -20.60 11.10 22.43
N SER A 212 -21.16 11.72 23.46
CA SER A 212 -21.75 13.06 23.36
C SER A 212 -20.75 14.15 22.96
N MET A 213 -19.46 13.95 23.19
CA MET A 213 -18.38 14.86 22.77
C MET A 213 -17.90 14.59 21.36
N LEU A 214 -18.39 13.53 20.70
CA LEU A 214 -17.91 13.16 19.38
C LEU A 214 -17.99 14.32 18.37
N PRO A 215 -19.10 15.09 18.26
CA PRO A 215 -19.19 16.24 17.35
C PRO A 215 -18.06 17.26 17.54
N LEU A 216 -17.65 17.54 18.78
CA LEU A 216 -16.55 18.44 19.08
C LEU A 216 -15.20 17.87 18.62
N PHE A 217 -15.00 16.56 18.76
CA PHE A 217 -13.80 15.91 18.25
C PHE A 217 -13.75 15.92 16.71
N ILE A 218 -14.89 15.74 16.03
CA ILE A 218 -15.00 15.88 14.57
C ILE A 218 -14.55 17.28 14.16
N GLU A 219 -15.16 18.29 14.76
CA GLU A 219 -14.88 19.70 14.49
C GLU A 219 -13.40 20.01 14.70
N PHE A 220 -12.83 19.55 15.81
CA PHE A 220 -11.41 19.72 16.10
C PHE A 220 -10.52 19.05 15.03
N VAL A 221 -10.79 17.81 14.65
CA VAL A 221 -9.95 17.10 13.66
C VAL A 221 -10.03 17.78 12.29
N ASP A 222 -11.24 18.09 11.83
CA ASP A 222 -11.47 18.57 10.47
C ASP A 222 -11.12 20.06 10.31
N ASN A 223 -11.36 20.89 11.33
CA ASN A 223 -11.17 22.34 11.22
C ASN A 223 -9.89 22.85 11.89
N VAL A 224 -9.27 22.07 12.78
CA VAL A 224 -8.08 22.51 13.53
C VAL A 224 -6.90 21.59 13.26
N TRP A 225 -6.98 20.31 13.61
CA TRP A 225 -5.81 19.44 13.56
C TRP A 225 -5.32 19.14 12.13
N ILE A 226 -6.23 18.76 11.22
CA ILE A 226 -5.84 18.52 9.82
C ILE A 226 -5.31 19.81 9.18
N PRO A 227 -6.03 20.94 9.21
CA PRO A 227 -5.57 22.15 8.53
C PRO A 227 -4.30 22.78 9.14
N GLU A 228 -4.16 22.77 10.47
CA GLU A 228 -3.13 23.58 11.15
C GLU A 228 -1.93 22.77 11.67
N HIS A 229 -2.09 21.45 11.84
CA HIS A 229 -1.10 20.63 12.56
C HIS A 229 -0.63 19.39 11.79
N SER A 230 -1.47 18.85 10.89
CA SER A 230 -1.14 17.59 10.22
C SER A 230 0.07 17.71 9.29
N GLU A 231 0.22 18.83 8.56
CA GLU A 231 1.37 19.04 7.67
C GLU A 231 2.70 18.90 8.43
N ARG A 232 2.85 19.60 9.56
CA ARG A 232 4.04 19.49 10.42
C ARG A 232 4.26 18.05 10.92
N TYR A 233 3.19 17.36 11.27
CA TYR A 233 3.26 15.98 11.75
C TYR A 233 3.75 15.02 10.65
N PHE A 234 3.15 15.10 9.46
CA PHE A 234 3.40 14.22 8.32
C PHE A 234 4.70 14.55 7.59
N ASN A 235 5.10 15.82 7.51
CA ASN A 235 6.34 16.24 6.83
C ASN A 235 7.61 15.58 7.40
N THR A 236 7.59 15.15 8.66
CA THR A 236 8.73 14.45 9.29
C THR A 236 8.56 12.94 9.40
N ARG A 237 7.35 12.43 9.13
CA ARG A 237 6.97 11.04 9.43
C ARG A 237 6.48 10.27 8.22
N ASP A 238 5.65 10.87 7.40
CA ASP A 238 5.17 10.28 6.15
C ASP A 238 4.91 11.42 5.14
N PRO A 239 5.98 11.95 4.51
CA PRO A 239 5.87 13.07 3.57
C PRO A 239 5.02 12.74 2.34
N ALA A 240 4.88 11.46 2.00
CA ALA A 240 4.04 11.01 0.90
C ALA A 240 2.55 11.29 1.15
N ALA A 241 2.13 11.47 2.42
CA ALA A 241 0.75 11.85 2.75
C ALA A 241 0.42 13.30 2.39
N LEU A 242 1.41 14.20 2.30
CA LEU A 242 1.18 15.65 2.20
C LEU A 242 0.28 16.07 1.03
N PRO A 243 0.45 15.55 -0.21
CA PRO A 243 -0.41 15.90 -1.33
C PRO A 243 -1.87 15.43 -1.17
N HIS A 244 -2.12 14.54 -0.21
CA HIS A 244 -3.44 13.95 0.03
C HIS A 244 -4.19 14.69 1.15
N LEU A 245 -3.50 15.27 2.14
CA LEU A 245 -4.10 15.92 3.32
C LEU A 245 -5.22 16.93 2.98
N PRO A 246 -5.10 17.82 1.98
CA PRO A 246 -6.19 18.74 1.64
C PRO A 246 -7.47 18.05 1.15
N LYS A 247 -7.36 16.83 0.60
CA LYS A 247 -8.50 16.03 0.10
C LYS A 247 -9.29 15.36 1.22
N LEU A 248 -8.76 15.34 2.44
CA LEU A 248 -9.45 14.78 3.61
C LEU A 248 -10.54 15.73 4.10
N LEU A 249 -10.39 17.03 3.84
CA LEU A 249 -11.31 18.06 4.31
C LEU A 249 -12.59 18.06 3.48
N PRO A 250 -13.75 18.39 4.09
CA PRO A 250 -14.97 18.61 3.34
C PRO A 250 -14.75 19.70 2.28
N ALA A 251 -15.39 19.57 1.13
CA ALA A 251 -15.40 20.62 0.12
C ALA A 251 -15.94 21.91 0.77
N LYS A 252 -15.19 23.02 0.64
CA LYS A 252 -15.68 24.32 1.12
C LYS A 252 -17.02 24.59 0.44
N ALA A 253 -18.05 24.87 1.23
CA ALA A 253 -19.32 25.33 0.68
C ALA A 253 -19.05 26.58 -0.16
N ALA A 254 -19.45 26.53 -1.43
CA ALA A 254 -19.35 27.64 -2.37
C ALA A 254 -20.30 28.78 -1.98
#